data_AF-A0A2S3U203-F1
#
_entry.id   AF-A0A2S3U203-F1
#
_cell.length_a   1.000
_cell.length_b   1.000
_cell.length_c   1.000
_cell.angle_alpha   90.00
_cell.angle_beta   90.00
_cell.angle_gamma   90.00
#
_symmetry.space_group_name_H-M   'P 1'
#
loop_
_entity.id
_entity.type
_entity.pdbx_description
1 polymer ?
#
loop_
_entity_poly.entity_id
_entity_poly.type
_entity_poly.pdbx_seq_one_letter_code
_entity_poly.pdbx_strand_id
1 'polypeptide(L)'
;MASYFEEQIDRFGKTKVHLTAVPLSAVITPEDDWEAVTTTVSSLRADSIIKAAFNLSRHHAKELIEGAKVRLNWADLPKADYELALLDMLSVNHYGRVRLAEISGETKKARLRITLNIIHSK
;
A
#
# COMPACT_ATOMS: atom_id res chain seq x y z
N MET A 1 -15.06 -18.21 22.36
CA MET A 1 -14.26 -17.12 21.74
C MET A 1 -15.14 -16.13 20.99
N ALA A 2 -16.10 -16.55 20.15
CA ALA A 2 -17.02 -15.62 19.49
C ALA A 2 -17.79 -14.70 20.48
N SER A 3 -18.31 -15.27 21.57
CA SER A 3 -19.01 -14.53 22.64
C SER A 3 -18.17 -13.42 23.28
N TYR A 4 -16.84 -13.61 23.39
CA TYR A 4 -15.95 -12.58 23.93
C TYR A 4 -15.94 -11.33 23.05
N PHE A 5 -15.96 -11.50 21.72
CA PHE A 5 -15.99 -10.35 20.82
C PHE A 5 -17.34 -9.62 20.86
N GLU A 6 -18.45 -10.36 20.96
CA GLU A 6 -19.80 -9.77 21.08
C GLU A 6 -19.96 -8.94 22.36
N GLU A 7 -19.39 -9.41 23.48
CA GLU A 7 -19.47 -8.73 24.77
C GLU A 7 -18.52 -7.52 24.86
N GLN A 8 -17.33 -7.63 24.27
CA GLN A 8 -16.27 -6.62 24.43
C GLN A 8 -16.25 -5.55 23.31
N ILE A 9 -16.88 -5.80 22.17
CA ILE A 9 -16.95 -4.84 21.06
C ILE A 9 -18.36 -4.20 21.04
N ASP A 10 -18.51 -3.12 21.79
CA ASP A 10 -19.75 -2.32 21.83
C ASP A 10 -19.66 -1.04 20.97
N ARG A 11 -18.50 -0.78 20.33
CA ARG A 11 -18.22 0.48 19.64
C ARG A 11 -17.18 0.36 18.54
N PHE A 12 -17.41 1.10 17.45
CA PHE A 12 -16.40 1.43 16.45
C PHE A 12 -16.17 2.94 16.43
N GLY A 13 -14.98 3.37 16.86
CA GLY A 13 -14.67 4.78 17.04
C GLY A 13 -15.64 5.43 18.04
N LYS A 14 -16.46 6.38 17.56
CA LYS A 14 -17.48 7.06 18.38
C LYS A 14 -18.86 6.42 18.31
N THR A 15 -19.07 5.44 17.43
CA THR A 15 -20.39 4.87 17.13
C THR A 15 -20.62 3.59 17.91
N LYS A 16 -21.70 3.52 18.71
CA LYS A 16 -22.13 2.28 19.36
C LYS A 16 -22.56 1.26 18.32
N VAL A 17 -22.14 0.01 18.50
CA VAL A 17 -22.50 -1.10 17.63
C VAL A 17 -22.94 -2.31 18.46
N HIS A 18 -23.64 -3.23 17.81
CA HIS A 18 -23.97 -4.54 18.34
C HIS A 18 -23.54 -5.57 17.30
N LEU A 19 -22.77 -6.57 17.72
CA LEU A 19 -22.34 -7.64 16.84
C LEU A 19 -23.40 -8.74 16.81
N THR A 20 -23.72 -9.21 15.60
CA THR A 20 -24.67 -10.31 15.40
C THR A 20 -23.96 -11.45 14.71
N ALA A 21 -24.05 -12.65 15.28
CA ALA A 21 -23.49 -13.85 14.66
C ALA A 21 -24.15 -14.13 13.31
N VAL A 22 -23.31 -14.40 12.30
CA VAL A 22 -23.74 -14.83 10.96
C VAL A 22 -23.16 -16.22 10.65
N PRO A 23 -23.86 -17.05 9.86
CA PRO A 23 -23.32 -18.34 9.44
C PRO A 23 -22.10 -18.13 8.54
N LEU A 24 -21.16 -19.10 8.56
CA LEU A 24 -19.97 -19.04 7.72
C LEU A 24 -20.29 -18.98 6.21
N SER A 25 -21.45 -19.49 5.80
CA SER A 25 -21.95 -19.38 4.42
C SER A 25 -22.24 -17.94 3.99
N ALA A 26 -22.39 -17.01 4.94
CA ALA A 26 -22.58 -15.59 4.70
C ALA A 26 -21.27 -14.80 4.86
N VAL A 27 -20.11 -15.47 4.91
CA VAL A 27 -18.82 -14.78 5.00
C VAL A 27 -18.61 -13.92 3.76
N ILE A 28 -18.23 -12.67 3.98
CA ILE A 28 -17.93 -11.75 2.89
C ILE A 28 -16.50 -12.04 2.44
N THR A 29 -16.35 -12.43 1.18
CA THR A 29 -15.02 -12.48 0.54
C THR A 29 -14.59 -11.05 0.24
N PRO A 30 -13.46 -10.57 0.77
CA PRO A 30 -12.96 -9.25 0.40
C PRO A 30 -12.63 -9.24 -1.09
N GLU A 31 -13.07 -8.19 -1.79
CA GLU A 31 -12.60 -7.94 -3.16
C GLU A 31 -11.12 -7.54 -3.09
N ASP A 32 -10.30 -8.25 -3.88
CA ASP A 32 -8.90 -7.93 -4.05
C ASP A 32 -8.75 -6.95 -5.22
N ASP A 33 -8.74 -5.66 -4.88
CA ASP A 33 -8.59 -4.56 -5.83
C ASP A 33 -7.12 -4.31 -6.24
N TRP A 34 -6.18 -5.18 -5.86
CA TRP A 34 -4.77 -5.00 -6.21
C TRP A 34 -4.49 -5.44 -7.65
N GLU A 35 -3.97 -4.53 -8.45
CA GLU A 35 -3.40 -4.84 -9.76
C GLU A 35 -1.90 -5.15 -9.64
N ALA A 36 -1.48 -6.32 -10.08
CA ALA A 36 -0.08 -6.71 -10.11
C ALA A 36 0.61 -6.22 -11.39
N VAL A 37 1.66 -5.40 -11.23
CA VAL A 37 2.43 -4.82 -12.33
C VAL A 37 3.90 -5.17 -12.17
N THR A 38 4.47 -5.82 -13.18
CA THR A 38 5.92 -6.07 -13.25
C THR A 38 6.61 -4.97 -14.04
N THR A 39 7.66 -4.37 -13.46
CA THR A 39 8.41 -3.28 -14.09
C THR A 39 9.89 -3.32 -13.69
N THR A 40 10.66 -2.35 -14.17
CA THR A 40 12.06 -2.17 -13.77
C THR A 40 12.32 -0.78 -13.23
N VAL A 41 13.06 -0.70 -12.13
CA VAL A 41 13.47 0.56 -11.49
C VAL A 41 14.99 0.62 -11.37
N SER A 42 15.54 1.84 -11.29
CA SER A 42 16.97 2.03 -11.04
C SER A 42 17.37 1.80 -9.58
N SER A 43 16.42 1.87 -8.65
CA SER A 43 16.62 1.73 -7.21
C SER A 43 15.28 1.51 -6.51
N LEU A 44 15.30 0.95 -5.29
CA LEU A 44 14.10 0.76 -4.46
C LEU A 44 13.68 2.01 -3.66
N ARG A 45 14.18 3.19 -4.05
CA ARG A 45 13.81 4.47 -3.43
C ARG A 45 12.32 4.75 -3.59
N ALA A 46 11.69 5.28 -2.56
CA ALA A 46 10.26 5.61 -2.53
C ALA A 46 9.84 6.49 -3.72
N ASP A 47 10.60 7.55 -4.06
CA ASP A 47 10.33 8.39 -5.23
C ASP A 47 10.30 7.62 -6.56
N SER A 48 11.15 6.60 -6.69
CA SER A 48 11.30 5.78 -7.88
C SER A 48 10.18 4.75 -7.99
N ILE A 49 9.74 4.20 -6.86
CA ILE A 49 8.60 3.28 -6.78
C ILE A 49 7.29 4.02 -7.06
N ILE A 50 7.07 5.21 -6.49
CA ILE A 50 5.88 6.04 -6.77
C ILE A 50 5.80 6.41 -8.25
N LYS A 51 6.93 6.83 -8.84
CA LYS A 51 7.02 7.08 -10.29
C LYS A 51 6.59 5.84 -11.09
N ALA A 52 7.12 4.67 -10.74
CA ALA A 52 6.87 3.43 -11.48
C ALA A 52 5.41 2.97 -11.34
N ALA A 53 4.81 3.18 -10.17
CA ALA A 53 3.44 2.77 -9.87
C ALA A 53 2.39 3.68 -10.53
N PHE A 54 2.56 5.00 -10.44
CA PHE A 54 1.52 5.97 -10.83
C PHE A 54 1.90 6.77 -12.08
N ASN A 55 2.95 6.36 -12.80
CA ASN A 55 3.46 7.01 -14.01
C ASN A 55 3.74 8.52 -13.83
N LEU A 56 4.25 8.90 -12.66
CA LEU A 56 4.58 10.28 -12.31
C LEU A 56 6.02 10.63 -12.67
N SER A 57 6.31 11.93 -12.81
CA SER A 57 7.70 12.36 -12.83
C SER A 57 8.34 12.13 -11.44
N ARG A 58 9.65 11.88 -11.42
CA ARG A 58 10.37 11.72 -10.15
C ARG A 58 10.33 12.99 -9.30
N HIS A 59 10.30 14.16 -9.95
CA HIS A 59 10.13 15.45 -9.29
C HIS A 59 8.78 15.52 -8.57
N HIS A 60 7.70 15.16 -9.26
CA HIS A 60 6.37 15.20 -8.68
C HIS A 60 6.21 14.20 -7.54
N ALA A 61 6.76 12.99 -7.67
CA ALA A 61 6.80 12.03 -6.57
C ALA A 61 7.52 12.60 -5.33
N LYS A 62 8.63 13.33 -5.53
CA LYS A 62 9.36 13.99 -4.43
C LYS A 62 8.53 15.10 -3.77
N GLU A 63 7.87 15.95 -4.55
CA GLU A 63 6.99 17.01 -4.04
C GLU A 63 5.85 16.46 -3.17
N LEU A 64 5.26 15.32 -3.57
CA LEU A 64 4.22 14.65 -2.76
C LEU A 64 4.76 14.16 -1.41
N ILE A 65 5.98 13.62 -1.39
CA ILE A 65 6.62 13.14 -0.17
C ILE A 65 6.94 14.33 0.76
N GLU A 66 7.57 15.39 0.23
CA GLU A 66 7.91 16.59 0.99
C GLU A 66 6.67 17.35 1.48
N GLY A 67 5.56 17.28 0.74
CA GLY A 67 4.26 17.83 1.13
C GLY A 67 3.44 16.97 2.10
N ALA A 68 4.05 15.93 2.70
CA ALA A 68 3.38 14.98 3.61
C ALA A 68 2.11 14.33 3.02
N LYS A 69 2.12 14.07 1.70
CA LYS A 69 1.04 13.39 0.96
C LYS A 69 1.31 11.91 0.76
N VAL A 70 2.38 11.38 1.34
CA VAL A 70 2.79 9.98 1.23
C VAL A 70 3.05 9.39 2.61
N ARG A 71 2.52 8.19 2.86
CA ARG A 71 2.75 7.41 4.07
C ARG A 71 3.38 6.07 3.76
N LEU A 72 4.32 5.65 4.57
CA LEU A 72 4.92 4.32 4.59
C LEU A 72 4.32 3.51 5.73
N ASN A 73 3.70 2.37 5.44
CA ASN A 73 3.16 1.46 6.46
C ASN A 73 2.35 2.23 7.54
N TRP A 74 1.39 3.06 7.09
CA TRP A 74 0.53 3.91 7.92
C TRP A 74 1.22 5.04 8.71
N ALA A 75 2.54 5.18 8.63
CA ALA A 75 3.32 6.26 9.22
C ALA A 75 3.82 7.26 8.16
N ASP A 76 4.29 8.42 8.60
CA ASP A 76 4.84 9.42 7.68
C ASP A 76 6.15 8.91 7.06
N LEU A 77 6.29 9.10 5.74
CA LEU A 77 7.51 8.75 5.04
C LEU A 77 8.57 9.84 5.29
N PRO A 78 9.76 9.52 5.84
CA PRO A 78 10.69 10.53 6.31
C PRO A 78 11.38 11.32 5.18
N LYS A 79 11.64 10.67 4.03
CA LYS A 79 12.39 11.27 2.92
C LYS A 79 12.16 10.52 1.61
N ALA A 80 12.36 11.22 0.49
CA ALA A 80 12.10 10.70 -0.85
C ALA A 80 13.06 9.58 -1.30
N ASP A 81 14.28 9.57 -0.77
CA ASP A 81 15.31 8.57 -1.01
C ASP A 81 15.25 7.39 -0.02
N TYR A 82 14.19 7.30 0.80
CA TYR A 82 13.97 6.14 1.65
C TYR A 82 13.89 4.87 0.78
N GLU A 83 14.64 3.84 1.14
CA GLU A 83 14.69 2.58 0.42
C GLU A 83 13.63 1.62 0.93
N LEU A 84 12.70 1.21 0.06
CA LEU A 84 11.63 0.29 0.44
C LEU A 84 12.16 -1.13 0.65
N ALA A 85 11.67 -1.77 1.70
CA ALA A 85 11.81 -3.19 1.91
C ALA A 85 10.71 -3.97 1.18
N LEU A 86 10.93 -5.28 1.01
CA LEU A 86 9.89 -6.17 0.50
C LEU A 86 8.64 -6.07 1.38
N LEU A 87 7.47 -6.04 0.74
CA LEU A 87 6.15 -5.90 1.35
C LEU A 87 5.83 -4.52 1.95
N ASP A 88 6.75 -3.55 1.90
CA ASP A 88 6.44 -2.17 2.28
C ASP A 88 5.33 -1.61 1.39
N MET A 89 4.46 -0.82 2.02
CA MET A 89 3.32 -0.19 1.36
C MET A 89 3.40 1.33 1.47
N LEU A 90 3.31 2.00 0.31
CA LEU A 90 3.14 3.43 0.21
C LEU A 90 1.68 3.78 -0.06
N SER A 91 1.10 4.64 0.77
CA SER A 91 -0.18 5.29 0.48
C SER A 91 0.09 6.70 -0.02
N VAL A 92 -0.34 7.02 -1.24
CA VAL A 92 -0.14 8.30 -1.91
C VAL A 92 -1.51 8.97 -2.08
N ASN A 93 -1.70 10.11 -1.41
CA ASN A 93 -3.00 10.81 -1.43
C ASN A 93 -3.44 11.13 -2.87
N HIS A 94 -4.72 10.89 -3.17
CA HIS A 94 -5.35 11.06 -4.49
C HIS A 94 -4.89 10.12 -5.60
N TYR A 95 -3.83 9.33 -5.40
CA TYR A 95 -3.33 8.38 -6.39
C TYR A 95 -3.69 6.94 -6.04
N GLY A 96 -3.56 6.58 -4.76
CA GLY A 96 -3.91 5.25 -4.26
C GLY A 96 -2.80 4.63 -3.40
N ARG A 97 -2.63 3.32 -3.49
CA ARG A 97 -1.63 2.57 -2.70
C ARG A 97 -0.76 1.72 -3.62
N VAL A 98 0.51 1.58 -3.27
CA VAL A 98 1.43 0.66 -3.93
C VAL A 98 2.18 -0.15 -2.89
N ARG A 99 2.34 -1.45 -3.14
CA ARG A 99 3.14 -2.36 -2.32
C ARG A 99 4.24 -2.98 -3.17
N LEU A 100 5.47 -3.03 -2.63
CA LEU A 100 6.56 -3.79 -3.24
C LEU A 100 6.34 -5.28 -2.99
N ALA A 101 5.85 -6.02 -3.99
CA ALA A 101 5.47 -7.42 -3.83
C ALA A 101 6.65 -8.37 -4.04
N GLU A 102 7.56 -8.04 -4.97
CA GLU A 102 8.68 -8.92 -5.33
C GLU A 102 9.89 -8.12 -5.86
N ILE A 103 11.09 -8.66 -5.65
CA ILE A 103 12.34 -8.21 -6.26
C ILE A 103 12.96 -9.42 -6.98
N SER A 104 12.80 -9.48 -8.31
CA SER A 104 13.15 -10.65 -9.15
C SER A 104 14.56 -10.55 -9.76
N GLY A 105 15.47 -9.84 -9.11
CA GLY A 105 16.87 -9.67 -9.53
C GLY A 105 17.13 -8.46 -10.44
N GLU A 106 18.31 -8.46 -11.08
CA GLU A 106 18.85 -7.31 -11.82
C GLU A 106 19.00 -7.60 -13.32
N THR A 107 18.75 -6.59 -14.15
CA THR A 107 18.96 -6.64 -15.60
C THR A 107 20.42 -6.40 -15.95
N LYS A 108 20.83 -6.75 -17.19
CA LYS A 108 22.19 -6.48 -17.72
C LYS A 108 22.61 -5.00 -17.65
N LYS A 109 21.65 -4.06 -17.54
CA LYS A 109 21.89 -2.61 -17.42
C LYS A 109 21.77 -2.11 -15.97
N ALA A 110 21.97 -2.98 -14.99
CA ALA A 110 21.92 -2.65 -13.58
C ALA A 110 20.59 -2.03 -13.09
N ARG A 111 19.45 -2.48 -13.67
CA ARG A 111 18.10 -2.11 -13.19
C ARG A 111 17.47 -3.28 -12.46
N LEU A 112 16.77 -3.02 -11.37
CA LEU A 112 16.06 -4.01 -10.59
C LEU A 112 14.71 -4.34 -11.25
N ARG A 113 14.42 -5.63 -11.42
CA ARG A 113 13.11 -6.13 -11.84
C ARG A 113 12.26 -6.34 -10.60
N ILE A 114 11.09 -5.71 -10.56
CA ILE A 114 10.21 -5.74 -9.40
C ILE A 114 8.76 -6.01 -9.81
N THR A 115 8.00 -6.54 -8.87
CA THR A 115 6.54 -6.63 -8.96
C THR A 115 5.94 -5.68 -7.94
N LEU A 116 5.02 -4.84 -8.39
CA LEU A 116 4.26 -3.91 -7.58
C LEU A 116 2.81 -4.36 -7.56
N ASN A 117 2.18 -4.36 -6.40
CA ASN A 117 0.73 -4.42 -6.31
C ASN A 117 0.24 -2.98 -6.16
N ILE A 118 -0.75 -2.57 -6.96
CA ILE A 118 -1.26 -1.20 -6.99
C ILE A 118 -2.78 -1.20 -6.77
N ILE A 119 -3.26 -0.31 -5.90
CA ILE A 119 -4.66 0.08 -5.81
C ILE A 119 -4.74 1.53 -6.28
N HIS A 120 -5.59 1.81 -7.25
CA HIS A 120 -5.86 3.17 -7.69
C HIS A 120 -6.92 3.84 -6.82
N SER A 121 -6.78 5.14 -6.55
CA SER A 121 -7.89 5.93 -5.99
C SER A 121 -9.03 5.95 -6.99
N LYS A 122 -10.26 5.76 -6.51
CA LYS A 122 -11.47 6.13 -7.26
C LYS A 122 -11.57 7.64 -7.42
#